data_AF-A0A0M2V0L1-F1
#
_entry.id   AF-A0A0M2V0L1-F1
#
_cell.length_a   1.000
_cell.length_b   1.000
_cell.length_c   1.000
_cell.angle_alpha   90.00
_cell.angle_beta   90.00
_cell.angle_gamma   90.00
#
_symmetry.space_group_name_H-M   'P 1'
#
loop_
_entity.id
_entity.type
_entity.pdbx_description
1 polymer ?
#
loop_
_entity_poly.entity_id
_entity_poly.type
_entity_poly.pdbx_seq_one_letter_code
_entity_poly.pdbx_strand_id
1 'polypeptide(L)'
;MIVGEHCEQNDITVNIIRAKKATNIRCATAEKGIKLPPPREFSLEMALEYIEDDELVEITPKTFRLRKKLLTENDRRITRRQQAVESVETSVENA
;
A
#
# COMPACT_ATOMS: atom_id res chain seq x y z
N MET A 1 -1.18 7.20 -0.03
CA MET A 1 -1.67 6.96 1.34
C MET A 1 -2.01 5.50 1.46
N ILE A 2 -1.61 4.87 2.57
CA ILE A 2 -1.90 3.46 2.87
C ILE A 2 -3.25 3.42 3.60
N VAL A 3 -4.09 2.47 3.25
CA VAL A 3 -5.50 2.44 3.68
C VAL A 3 -5.94 1.12 4.30
N GLY A 4 -5.06 0.13 4.30
CA GLY A 4 -5.32 -1.19 4.84
C GLY A 4 -4.16 -2.13 4.58
N GLU A 5 -4.30 -3.33 5.12
CA GLU A 5 -3.35 -4.43 4.98
C GLU A 5 -3.82 -5.35 3.84
N HIS A 6 -2.86 -5.84 3.04
CA HIS A 6 -3.12 -6.87 2.05
C HIS A 6 -2.91 -8.25 2.69
N CYS A 7 -3.69 -9.25 2.28
CA CYS A 7 -3.55 -10.60 2.82
C CYS A 7 -2.32 -11.35 2.30
N GLU A 8 -1.69 -10.84 1.24
CA GLU A 8 -0.45 -11.36 0.66
C GLU A 8 0.70 -10.36 0.90
N GLN A 9 1.93 -10.84 0.78
CA GLN A 9 3.15 -10.06 1.04
C GLN A 9 3.43 -8.94 0.03
N ASN A 10 2.67 -8.86 -1.07
CA ASN A 10 2.85 -7.85 -2.09
C ASN A 10 1.94 -6.64 -1.87
N ASP A 11 2.45 -5.47 -2.18
CA ASP A 11 1.66 -4.24 -2.21
C ASP A 11 0.72 -4.19 -3.41
N ILE A 12 -0.50 -3.68 -3.19
CA ILE A 12 -1.49 -3.42 -4.24
C ILE A 12 -1.96 -1.96 -4.22
N THR A 13 -1.93 -1.31 -5.39
CA THR A 13 -2.55 0.02 -5.57
C THR A 13 -4.04 -0.15 -5.84
N VAL A 14 -4.88 0.42 -4.99
CA VAL A 14 -6.34 0.36 -5.11
C VAL A 14 -6.96 1.74 -5.23
N ASN A 15 -8.12 1.80 -5.91
CA ASN A 15 -8.96 2.98 -5.94
C ASN A 15 -10.12 2.80 -4.94
N ILE A 16 -10.22 3.71 -3.98
CA ILE A 16 -11.20 3.67 -2.88
C ILE A 16 -12.39 4.58 -3.17
N ILE A 17 -12.22 5.55 -4.07
CA ILE A 17 -13.21 6.60 -4.34
C ILE A 17 -14.27 6.07 -5.32
N ARG A 18 -13.84 5.35 -6.35
CA ARG A 18 -14.73 4.92 -7.45
C ARG A 18 -14.85 3.40 -7.48
N ALA A 19 -16.09 2.93 -7.45
CA ALA A 19 -16.40 1.54 -7.71
C ALA A 19 -15.92 1.12 -9.11
N LYS A 20 -15.18 0.02 -9.17
CA LYS A 20 -14.85 -0.64 -10.43
C LYS A 20 -16.15 -1.18 -11.02
N LYS A 21 -16.44 -0.88 -12.29
CA LYS A 21 -17.60 -1.45 -12.98
C LYS A 21 -17.39 -2.97 -13.06
N ALA A 22 -18.18 -3.74 -12.32
CA ALA A 22 -18.16 -5.19 -12.39
C ALA A 22 -18.78 -5.63 -13.72
N THR A 23 -17.95 -5.99 -14.69
CA THR A 23 -18.37 -6.58 -15.98
C THR A 23 -18.50 -8.11 -15.92
N ASN A 24 -18.26 -8.71 -14.75
CA ASN A 24 -18.36 -10.16 -14.58
C ASN A 24 -19.84 -10.59 -14.60
N ILE A 25 -20.18 -11.43 -15.58
CA ILE A 25 -21.50 -12.00 -15.91
C ILE A 25 -22.16 -12.78 -14.75
N ARG A 26 -21.49 -12.97 -13.60
CA ARG A 26 -21.98 -13.72 -12.44
C ARG A 26 -22.70 -12.87 -11.37
N CYS A 27 -22.90 -11.58 -11.60
CA CYS A 27 -23.43 -10.64 -10.58
C CYS A 27 -24.96 -10.48 -10.58
N ALA A 28 -25.74 -11.45 -11.08
CA ALA A 28 -27.20 -11.34 -11.15
C ALA A 28 -27.91 -11.30 -9.77
N THR A 29 -27.19 -11.44 -8.66
CA THR A 29 -27.77 -11.55 -7.30
C THR A 29 -27.01 -10.75 -6.24
N ALA A 30 -26.28 -9.69 -6.63
CA ALA A 30 -25.33 -8.99 -5.76
C ALA A 30 -25.78 -7.58 -5.30
N GLU A 31 -27.08 -7.29 -5.24
CA GLU A 31 -27.60 -6.06 -4.62
C GLU A 31 -28.01 -6.28 -3.15
N LYS A 32 -27.11 -6.85 -2.34
CA LYS A 32 -27.22 -6.73 -0.88
C LYS A 32 -26.34 -5.57 -0.44
N GLY A 33 -26.89 -4.62 0.30
CA GLY A 33 -26.13 -3.52 0.89
C GLY A 33 -24.90 -4.06 1.61
N ILE A 34 -23.72 -3.71 1.13
CA ILE A 34 -22.44 -4.21 1.64
C ILE A 34 -22.24 -3.59 3.02
N LYS A 35 -22.21 -4.42 4.07
CA LYS A 35 -21.81 -3.99 5.41
C LYS A 35 -20.28 -3.96 5.47
N LEU A 36 -19.71 -2.80 5.77
CA LEU A 36 -18.27 -2.66 5.98
C LEU A 36 -17.93 -3.01 7.44
N PRO A 37 -16.92 -3.87 7.68
CA PRO A 37 -16.41 -4.08 9.02
C PRO A 37 -15.79 -2.77 9.56
N PRO A 38 -15.77 -2.58 10.90
CA PRO A 38 -15.12 -1.41 11.49
C PRO A 38 -13.62 -1.39 11.13
N PRO A 39 -13.03 -0.19 10.96
CA PRO A 39 -11.61 -0.07 10.69
C PRO A 39 -10.77 -0.50 11.90
N ARG A 40 -9.55 -0.96 11.64
CA ARG A 40 -8.56 -1.19 12.68
C ARG A 40 -7.97 0.14 13.13
N GLU A 41 -8.07 0.44 14.41
CA GLU A 41 -7.45 1.62 15.02
C GLU A 41 -6.00 1.31 15.39
N PHE A 42 -5.09 2.20 15.00
CA PHE A 42 -3.68 2.12 15.35
C PHE A 42 -3.36 3.17 16.42
N SER A 43 -2.53 2.79 17.39
CA SER A 43 -1.82 3.78 18.21
C SER A 43 -0.60 4.32 17.44
N LEU A 44 -0.02 5.43 17.89
CA LEU A 44 1.14 6.01 17.21
C LEU A 44 2.36 5.07 17.30
N GLU A 45 2.54 4.42 18.44
CA GLU A 45 3.62 3.46 18.69
C GLU A 45 3.48 2.25 17.77
N MET A 46 2.26 1.70 17.67
CA MET A 46 1.96 0.59 16.77
C MET A 46 2.18 0.98 15.31
N ALA A 47 1.85 2.22 14.93
CA ALA A 47 2.09 2.71 13.58
C ALA A 47 3.58 2.87 13.26
N LEU A 48 4.40 3.27 14.24
CA LEU A 48 5.86 3.37 14.09
C LEU A 48 6.52 1.99 14.00
N GLU A 49 6.00 1.00 14.71
CA GLU A 49 6.48 -0.38 14.62
C GLU A 49 6.04 -1.05 13.30
N TYR A 50 4.91 -0.64 12.74
CA TYR A 50 4.32 -1.25 11.55
C TYR A 50 5.00 -0.83 10.23
N ILE A 51 5.54 0.39 10.14
CA ILE A 51 6.06 0.92 8.87
C ILE A 51 7.33 0.21 8.40
N GLU A 52 7.46 0.07 7.07
CA GLU A 52 8.66 -0.40 6.39
C GLU A 52 9.60 0.75 5.97
N ASP A 53 10.79 0.43 5.48
CA ASP A 53 11.82 1.40 5.05
C ASP A 53 11.36 2.33 3.90
N ASP A 54 10.40 1.88 3.08
CA ASP A 54 9.82 2.66 2.00
C ASP A 54 8.54 3.40 2.40
N GLU A 55 8.20 3.41 3.69
CA GLU A 55 7.03 4.02 4.29
C GLU A 55 7.36 5.11 5.30
N LEU A 56 6.37 5.97 5.56
CA LEU A 56 6.48 7.11 6.46
C LEU A 56 5.16 7.31 7.21
N VAL A 57 5.27 7.66 8.49
CA VAL A 57 4.15 8.17 9.29
C VAL A 57 4.09 9.69 9.14
N GLU A 58 3.02 10.19 8.54
CA GLU A 58 2.72 11.62 8.48
C GLU A 58 1.95 12.03 9.72
N ILE A 59 2.54 12.89 10.56
CA ILE A 59 1.95 13.31 11.83
C ILE A 59 1.43 14.74 11.72
N THR A 60 0.20 14.95 12.17
CA THR A 60 -0.41 16.27 12.37
C THR A 60 -0.93 16.37 13.80
N PRO A 61 -1.20 17.58 14.33
CA PRO A 61 -1.64 17.74 15.73
C PRO A 61 -2.96 17.01 16.08
N LYS A 62 -3.80 16.71 15.08
CA LYS A 62 -5.10 16.05 15.28
C LYS A 62 -5.08 14.57 14.94
N THR A 63 -4.29 14.18 13.95
CA THR A 63 -4.27 12.82 13.41
C THR A 63 -2.91 12.47 12.81
N PHE A 64 -2.66 11.19 12.63
CA PHE A 64 -1.53 10.69 11.85
C PHE A 64 -2.02 9.76 10.73
N ARG A 65 -1.20 9.57 9.70
CA ARG A 65 -1.51 8.72 8.54
C ARG A 65 -0.28 7.96 8.07
N LEU A 66 -0.50 6.76 7.57
CA LEU A 66 0.53 5.96 6.91
C LEU A 66 0.60 6.28 5.41
N ARG A 67 1.81 6.47 4.88
CA ARG A 67 2.05 6.72 3.46
C ARG A 67 3.37 6.11 3.02
N LYS A 68 3.42 5.63 1.78
CA LYS A 68 4.70 5.32 1.12
C LYS A 68 5.50 6.59 0.88
N LYS A 69 6.83 6.48 0.95
CA LYS A 69 7.81 7.56 0.67
C LYS A 69 7.61 8.11 -0.73
N LEU A 70 7.53 7.21 -1.71
CA LEU A 70 7.18 7.53 -3.09
C LEU A 70 5.67 7.44 -3.28
N LEU A 71 5.06 8.54 -3.71
CA LEU A 71 3.61 8.64 -3.77
C LEU A 71 3.02 7.92 -4.97
N THR A 72 3.65 8.04 -6.14
CA THR A 72 3.14 7.42 -7.36
C THR A 72 3.64 5.99 -7.50
N GLU A 73 2.80 5.12 -8.07
CA GLU A 73 3.17 3.74 -8.36
C GLU A 73 4.32 3.66 -9.37
N ASN A 74 4.33 4.58 -10.35
CA ASN A 74 5.37 4.60 -11.37
C ASN A 74 6.75 4.86 -10.75
N ASP A 75 6.85 5.81 -9.82
CA ASP A 75 8.12 6.12 -9.14
C ASP A 75 8.60 4.90 -8.35
N ARG A 76 7.70 4.22 -7.61
CA ARG A 76 8.05 2.98 -6.89
C ARG A 76 8.57 1.90 -7.82
N ARG A 77 7.93 1.73 -8.97
CA ARG A 77 8.33 0.73 -9.97
C ARG A 77 9.71 1.05 -10.54
N ILE A 78 10.01 2.32 -10.79
CA ILE A 78 11.33 2.77 -11.27
C ILE A 78 12.39 2.52 -10.20
N THR A 79 12.13 2.96 -8.96
CA THR A 79 13.06 2.78 -7.84
C THR A 79 13.35 1.31 -7.55
N ARG A 80 12.32 0.44 -7.54
CA ARG A 80 12.51 -1.01 -7.35
C ARG A 80 13.40 -1.62 -8.45
N ARG A 81 13.30 -1.13 -9.69
CA ARG A 81 14.18 -1.56 -10.79
C ARG A 81 15.61 -1.08 -10.61
N GLN A 82 15.80 0.18 -10.21
CA GLN A 82 17.13 0.75 -9.97
C GLN A 82 17.85 0.01 -8.84
N GLN A 83 17.16 -0.21 -7.71
CA GLN A 83 17.69 -0.98 -6.58
C GLN A 83 18.10 -2.40 -7.00
N ALA A 84 17.31 -3.06 -7.85
CA ALA A 84 17.66 -4.37 -8.37
C ALA A 84 18.95 -4.34 -9.21
N VAL A 85 19.12 -3.34 -10.09
CA VAL A 85 20.35 -3.18 -10.90
C VAL A 85 21.56 -2.91 -10.01
N GLU A 86 21.44 -1.97 -9.08
CA GLU A 86 22.54 -1.57 -8.18
C GLU A 86 22.98 -2.73 -7.29
N SER A 87 22.05 -3.55 -6.79
CA SER A 87 22.38 -4.75 -6.03
C SER A 87 23.18 -5.80 -6.83
N VAL A 88 22.94 -5.88 -8.14
CA VAL A 88 23.68 -6.79 -9.04
C VAL A 88 25.07 -6.25 -9.30
N GLU A 89 25.22 -4.95 -9.58
CA GLU A 89 26.53 -4.31 -9.80
C GLU A 89 27.43 -4.44 -8.58
N THR A 90 26.88 -4.17 -7.38
CA THR A 90 27.63 -4.30 -6.12
C THR A 90 28.07 -5.75 -5.84
N SER A 91 27.31 -6.73 -6.32
CA SER A 91 27.66 -8.15 -6.17
C SER A 91 28.76 -8.60 -7.14
N VAL A 92 28.84 -7.99 -8.32
CA VAL A 92 29.89 -8.27 -9.32
C VAL A 92 31.21 -7.61 -8.90
N GLU A 93 31.16 -6.43 -8.28
CA GLU A 93 32.36 -5.66 -7.91
C GLU A 93 33.06 -6.19 -6.64
N ASN A 94 32.33 -6.94 -5.80
CA ASN A 94 32.86 -7.60 -4.60
C ASN A 94 33.25 -9.08 -4.81
N ALA A 95 33.17 -9.59 -6.05
CA ALA A 95 33.55 -10.95 -6.43
C ALA A 95 34.90 -10.97 -7.16
#